data_AF-A0AAW1JPT7-F1
#
_entry.id   AF-A0AAW1JPT7-F1
#
_cell.length_a   1.000
_cell.length_b   1.000
_cell.length_c   1.000
_cell.angle_alpha   90.00
_cell.angle_beta   90.00
_cell.angle_gamma   90.00
#
_symmetry.space_group_name_H-M   'P 1'
#
loop_
_entity.id
_entity.type
_entity.pdbx_description
1 polymer ?
#
loop_
_entity_poly.entity_id
_entity_poly.type
_entity_poly.pdbx_seq_one_letter_code
_entity_poly.pdbx_strand_id
1 'polypeptide(L)'
;MYYFKFILTFSLLAVKSLSSPEPTHLRLPSNRKLGGDDTLYCESWRFTVETNDCEPWNTVPNRCLEFVKSYMTGDRYKSDSYFVAENALSFAKSINVSGDGFDAWVFDVDETLLSGLPYYERHGFGSEVFNEETFYEWCSLANAPAVPASLELYKELQQLGFTIFILTGRDESVRNSTEAGLRFAGFSDWKRLILRDPSDKGVPPTIYKSGKRKELVDAGYRIRGNSGDQWSDLLGFGIAQRSFKLPNLLYYLP
;
A
#
# COMPACT_ATOMS: atom_id res chain seq x y z
N MET A 1 -62.28 -45.61 -8.53
CA MET A 1 -61.41 -44.65 -9.23
C MET A 1 -61.80 -43.25 -8.76
N TYR A 2 -61.22 -42.77 -7.67
CA TYR A 2 -61.52 -41.48 -7.06
C TYR A 2 -60.22 -40.69 -6.96
N TYR A 3 -60.12 -39.61 -7.74
CA TYR A 3 -59.01 -38.66 -7.70
C TYR A 3 -59.21 -37.70 -6.52
N PHE A 4 -58.35 -37.79 -5.52
CA PHE A 4 -58.21 -36.76 -4.49
C PHE A 4 -57.28 -35.66 -5.02
N LYS A 5 -57.83 -34.45 -5.24
CA LYS A 5 -57.02 -33.25 -5.52
C LYS A 5 -56.45 -32.73 -4.19
N PHE A 6 -55.13 -32.84 -4.03
CA PHE A 6 -54.40 -32.09 -3.01
C PHE A 6 -54.32 -30.62 -3.43
N ILE A 7 -54.93 -29.72 -2.66
CA ILE A 7 -54.73 -28.27 -2.79
C ILE A 7 -53.49 -27.93 -1.97
N LEU A 8 -52.38 -27.63 -2.65
CA LEU A 8 -51.17 -27.12 -2.02
C LEU A 8 -51.36 -25.61 -1.81
N THR A 9 -51.60 -25.17 -0.57
CA THR A 9 -51.59 -23.76 -0.22
C THR A 9 -50.15 -23.27 -0.15
N PHE A 10 -49.72 -22.51 -1.16
CA PHE A 10 -48.45 -21.76 -1.12
C PHE A 10 -48.58 -20.58 -0.16
N SER A 11 -47.98 -20.69 1.03
CA SER A 11 -47.75 -19.55 1.90
C SER A 11 -46.63 -18.69 1.30
N LEU A 12 -46.98 -17.53 0.74
CA LEU A 12 -46.01 -16.49 0.39
C LEU A 12 -45.35 -15.97 1.67
N LEU A 13 -44.14 -16.44 1.97
CA LEU A 13 -43.22 -15.75 2.85
C LEU A 13 -42.74 -14.51 2.10
N ALA A 14 -43.19 -13.33 2.53
CA ALA A 14 -42.67 -12.06 2.07
C ALA A 14 -41.18 -11.97 2.41
N VAL A 15 -40.33 -12.15 1.39
CA VAL A 15 -38.92 -11.81 1.47
C VAL A 15 -38.87 -10.30 1.62
N LYS A 16 -38.62 -9.82 2.84
CA LYS A 16 -38.24 -8.42 3.05
C LYS A 16 -36.97 -8.19 2.23
N SER A 17 -37.07 -7.37 1.18
CA SER A 17 -35.89 -6.89 0.46
C SER A 17 -34.99 -6.24 1.48
N LEU A 18 -33.80 -6.82 1.70
CA LEU A 18 -32.75 -6.16 2.43
C LEU A 18 -32.40 -4.91 1.62
N SER A 19 -32.81 -3.74 2.10
CA SER A 19 -32.37 -2.47 1.55
C SER A 19 -30.85 -2.49 1.53
N SER A 20 -30.26 -2.27 0.37
CA SER A 20 -28.82 -2.01 0.24
C SER A 20 -28.43 -0.97 1.29
N PRO A 21 -27.33 -1.17 2.05
CA PRO A 21 -26.85 -0.11 2.93
C PRO A 21 -26.62 1.12 2.05
N GLU A 22 -27.26 2.24 2.40
CA GLU A 22 -26.93 3.51 1.77
C GLU A 22 -25.41 3.70 1.89
N PRO A 23 -24.71 4.12 0.83
CA PRO A 23 -23.32 4.49 0.97
C PRO A 23 -23.30 5.65 1.96
N THR A 24 -22.80 5.39 3.18
CA THR A 24 -22.33 6.43 4.07
C THR A 24 -21.11 7.04 3.41
N HIS A 25 -21.33 7.87 2.39
CA HIS A 25 -20.40 8.89 1.98
C HIS A 25 -20.18 9.74 3.22
N LEU A 26 -19.03 9.52 3.84
CA LEU A 26 -18.51 10.31 4.92
C LEU A 26 -18.14 11.65 4.29
N ARG A 27 -19.15 12.48 3.98
CA ARG A 27 -18.95 13.81 3.40
C ARG A 27 -17.87 14.48 4.24
N LEU A 28 -16.68 14.63 3.64
CA LEU A 28 -15.62 15.46 4.20
C LEU A 28 -16.28 16.74 4.71
N PRO A 29 -16.00 17.19 5.96
CA PRO A 29 -16.60 18.39 6.50
C PRO A 29 -16.53 19.49 5.46
N SER A 30 -17.70 19.86 4.93
CA SER A 30 -17.85 20.55 3.65
C SER A 30 -17.15 21.90 3.65
N ASN A 31 -15.85 22.00 3.31
CA ASN A 31 -15.10 23.25 3.30
C ASN A 31 -15.58 24.24 4.38
N ARG A 32 -15.89 23.74 5.59
CA ARG A 32 -16.26 24.63 6.66
C ARG A 32 -14.96 25.37 6.87
N LYS A 33 -14.96 26.66 6.53
CA LYS A 33 -13.95 27.60 6.98
C LYS A 33 -14.02 27.58 8.51
N LEU A 34 -13.50 26.51 9.12
CA LEU A 34 -12.71 26.66 10.32
C LEU A 34 -11.63 27.61 9.86
N GLY A 35 -11.82 28.90 10.16
CA GLY A 35 -10.87 29.96 9.83
C GLY A 35 -9.60 29.70 10.63
N GLY A 36 -8.81 28.74 10.16
CA GLY A 36 -7.68 28.15 10.85
C GLY A 36 -6.53 27.99 9.88
N ASP A 37 -5.34 28.15 10.45
CA ASP A 37 -4.03 27.93 9.83
C ASP A 37 -4.03 26.72 8.89
N ASP A 38 -3.64 26.93 7.63
CA ASP A 38 -3.52 25.86 6.62
C ASP A 38 -2.61 24.74 7.11
N THR A 39 -1.59 25.06 7.91
CA THR A 39 -0.71 24.07 8.56
C THR A 39 -1.51 23.11 9.44
N LEU A 40 -2.38 23.64 10.30
CA LEU A 40 -3.19 22.84 11.22
C LEU A 40 -4.19 21.96 10.47
N TYR A 41 -4.82 22.52 9.43
CA TYR A 41 -5.72 21.75 8.58
C TYR A 41 -4.97 20.60 7.88
N CYS A 42 -3.80 20.88 7.31
CA CYS A 42 -3.07 19.91 6.51
C CYS A 42 -2.39 18.82 7.35
N GLU A 43 -1.96 19.13 8.58
CA GLU A 43 -1.58 18.10 9.55
C GLU A 43 -2.76 17.19 9.91
N SER A 44 -3.95 17.76 10.12
CA SER A 44 -5.16 16.98 10.39
C SER A 44 -5.56 16.11 9.20
N TRP A 45 -5.48 16.64 7.98
CA TRP A 45 -5.73 15.90 6.75
C TRP A 45 -4.72 14.76 6.59
N ARG A 46 -3.43 15.04 6.72
CA ARG A 46 -2.36 14.03 6.72
C ARG A 46 -2.67 12.91 7.70
N PHE A 47 -3.03 13.25 8.95
CA PHE A 47 -3.39 12.24 9.94
C PHE A 47 -4.50 11.32 9.43
N THR A 48 -5.58 11.87 8.87
CA THR A 48 -6.68 11.05 8.32
C THR A 48 -6.28 10.20 7.11
N VAL A 49 -5.34 10.67 6.29
CA VAL A 49 -4.77 9.86 5.19
C VAL A 49 -3.99 8.69 5.75
N GLU A 50 -3.09 8.95 6.69
CA GLU A 50 -2.22 7.94 7.28
C GLU A 50 -2.98 6.91 8.13
N THR A 51 -4.08 7.29 8.79
CA THR A 51 -4.91 6.36 9.58
C THR A 51 -5.99 5.64 8.77
N ASN A 52 -6.05 5.85 7.45
CA ASN A 52 -7.10 5.32 6.57
C ASN A 52 -8.53 5.80 6.89
N ASP A 53 -8.65 6.98 7.51
CA ASP A 53 -9.96 7.60 7.85
C ASP A 53 -10.45 8.57 6.76
N CYS A 54 -9.57 8.97 5.84
CA CYS A 54 -9.93 9.83 4.72
C CYS A 54 -10.73 9.05 3.65
N GLU A 55 -11.75 9.69 3.06
CA GLU A 55 -12.37 9.13 1.84
C GLU A 55 -11.33 9.04 0.70
N PRO A 56 -11.53 8.15 -0.28
CA PRO A 56 -10.67 8.08 -1.46
C PRO A 56 -10.49 9.46 -2.11
N TRP A 57 -9.23 9.82 -2.39
CA TRP A 57 -8.86 11.11 -2.97
C TRP A 57 -7.98 10.93 -4.20
N ASN A 58 -8.12 11.84 -5.16
CA ASN A 58 -7.44 11.75 -6.46
C ASN A 58 -6.20 12.64 -6.56
N THR A 59 -6.19 13.76 -5.85
CA THR A 59 -5.08 14.71 -5.82
C THR A 59 -4.96 15.34 -4.43
N VAL A 60 -3.76 15.78 -4.08
CA VAL A 60 -3.49 16.56 -2.88
C VAL A 60 -4.37 17.83 -2.91
N PRO A 61 -5.10 18.16 -1.81
CA PRO A 61 -5.87 19.38 -1.75
C PRO A 61 -4.98 20.60 -2.00
N ASN A 62 -5.40 21.53 -2.88
CA ASN A 62 -4.58 22.70 -3.24
C ASN A 62 -4.06 23.49 -2.04
N ARG A 63 -4.85 23.60 -0.97
CA ARG A 63 -4.45 24.28 0.27
C ARG A 63 -3.34 23.58 1.06
N CYS A 64 -3.08 22.30 0.77
CA CYS A 64 -2.06 21.47 1.40
C CYS A 64 -0.84 21.22 0.53
N LEU A 65 -0.75 21.81 -0.66
CA LEU A 65 0.38 21.60 -1.57
C LEU A 65 1.72 21.98 -0.91
N GLU A 66 1.83 23.18 -0.35
CA GLU A 66 3.07 23.62 0.31
C GLU A 66 3.37 22.81 1.57
N PHE A 67 2.34 22.36 2.28
CA PHE A 67 2.50 21.44 3.41
C PHE A 67 3.09 20.10 2.95
N VAL A 68 2.53 19.47 1.91
CA VAL A 68 3.01 18.19 1.38
C VAL A 68 4.44 18.31 0.84
N LYS A 69 4.76 19.40 0.12
CA LYS A 69 6.14 19.68 -0.31
C LYS A 69 7.09 19.72 0.88
N SER A 70 6.77 20.51 1.91
CA SER A 70 7.60 20.65 3.10
C SER A 70 7.71 19.35 3.88
N TYR A 71 6.65 18.54 3.93
CA TYR A 71 6.64 17.26 4.61
C TYR A 71 7.54 16.25 3.89
N MET A 72 7.27 16.00 2.59
CA MET A 72 7.93 14.96 1.80
C MET A 72 9.43 15.23 1.56
N THR A 73 9.84 16.50 1.53
CA THR A 73 11.25 16.90 1.35
C THR A 73 11.97 17.19 2.68
N GLY A 74 11.23 17.24 3.79
CA GLY A 74 11.74 17.69 5.09
C GLY A 74 12.09 16.59 6.08
N ASP A 75 12.62 17.01 7.22
CA ASP A 75 13.03 16.11 8.31
C ASP A 75 11.87 15.32 8.92
N ARG A 76 10.62 15.78 8.78
CA ARG A 76 9.46 15.09 9.33
C ARG A 76 9.20 13.76 8.59
N TYR A 77 9.12 13.75 7.26
CA TYR A 77 8.95 12.50 6.49
C TYR A 77 10.08 11.51 6.79
N LYS A 78 11.31 12.01 6.87
CA LYS A 78 12.48 11.22 7.27
C LYS A 78 12.28 10.62 8.66
N SER A 79 11.99 11.44 9.67
CA SER A 79 11.79 10.99 11.05
C SER A 79 10.70 9.93 11.16
N ASP A 80 9.53 10.18 10.57
CA ASP A 80 8.40 9.25 10.59
C ASP A 80 8.76 7.91 9.93
N SER A 81 9.44 7.94 8.78
CA SER A 81 9.91 6.73 8.08
C SER A 81 10.92 5.93 8.92
N TYR A 82 11.85 6.60 9.60
CA TYR A 82 12.81 5.94 10.50
C TYR A 82 12.13 5.32 11.71
N PHE A 83 11.15 6.00 12.34
CA PHE A 83 10.40 5.41 13.44
C PHE A 83 9.60 4.17 13.02
N VAL A 84 9.06 4.13 11.81
CA VAL A 84 8.42 2.92 11.26
C VAL A 84 9.45 1.80 11.09
N ALA A 85 10.61 2.09 10.50
CA ALA A 85 11.69 1.13 10.29
C ALA A 85 12.28 0.59 11.62
N GLU A 86 12.44 1.44 12.64
CA GLU A 86 12.92 1.05 13.97
C GLU A 86 11.91 0.14 14.67
N ASN A 87 10.62 0.45 14.60
CA ASN A 87 9.56 -0.42 15.13
C ASN A 87 9.51 -1.77 14.39
N ALA A 88 9.73 -1.76 13.08
CA ALA A 88 9.85 -2.97 12.28
C ALA A 88 11.06 -3.81 12.69
N LEU A 89 12.23 -3.18 12.84
CA LEU A 89 13.45 -3.86 13.25
C LEU A 89 13.36 -4.42 14.68
N SER A 90 12.78 -3.65 15.60
CA SER A 90 12.53 -4.09 16.98
C SER A 90 11.64 -5.34 17.02
N PHE A 91 10.56 -5.33 16.23
CA PHE A 91 9.72 -6.51 16.06
C PHE A 91 10.48 -7.67 15.42
N ALA A 92 11.23 -7.43 14.35
CA ALA A 92 12.02 -8.47 13.67
C ALA A 92 13.00 -9.17 14.63
N LYS A 93 13.70 -8.40 15.46
CA LYS A 93 14.65 -8.89 16.48
C LYS A 93 13.97 -9.71 17.59
N SER A 94 12.66 -9.57 17.78
CA SER A 94 11.88 -10.38 18.73
C SER A 94 11.47 -11.75 18.17
N ILE A 95 11.59 -11.97 16.86
CA ILE A 95 11.24 -13.22 16.21
C ILE A 95 12.43 -14.17 16.24
N ASN A 96 12.20 -15.40 16.72
CA ASN A 96 13.16 -16.49 16.53
C ASN A 96 13.03 -17.03 15.09
N VAL A 97 13.87 -16.52 14.19
CA VAL A 97 13.93 -16.98 12.79
C VAL A 97 14.40 -18.44 12.77
N SER A 98 13.58 -19.31 12.19
CA SER A 98 13.77 -20.76 12.27
C SER A 98 14.95 -21.31 11.46
N GLY A 99 15.49 -20.53 10.53
CA GLY A 99 16.58 -20.94 9.63
C GLY A 99 16.17 -21.89 8.50
N ASP A 100 14.88 -22.22 8.37
CA ASP A 100 14.35 -23.08 7.30
C ASP A 100 14.11 -22.35 5.96
N GLY A 101 14.29 -21.01 5.95
CA GLY A 101 14.04 -20.15 4.79
C GLY A 101 12.56 -19.82 4.54
N PHE A 102 11.66 -20.09 5.50
CA PHE A 102 10.22 -19.82 5.37
C PHE A 102 9.74 -18.63 6.22
N ASP A 103 10.57 -18.04 7.09
CA ASP A 103 10.23 -16.77 7.76
C ASP A 103 10.43 -15.61 6.78
N ALA A 104 9.32 -15.09 6.26
CA ALA A 104 9.29 -14.13 5.18
C ALA A 104 9.02 -12.70 5.65
N TRP A 105 9.61 -11.73 4.94
CA TRP A 105 9.24 -10.33 5.00
C TRP A 105 8.84 -9.84 3.60
N VAL A 106 7.70 -9.17 3.50
CA VAL A 106 7.20 -8.62 2.24
C VAL A 106 7.43 -7.11 2.21
N PHE A 107 7.91 -6.60 1.08
CA PHE A 107 8.03 -5.17 0.81
C PHE A 107 7.27 -4.79 -0.44
N ASP A 108 6.55 -3.67 -0.39
CA ASP A 108 6.18 -2.92 -1.58
C ASP A 108 7.41 -2.21 -2.21
N VAL A 109 7.29 -1.63 -3.41
CA VAL A 109 8.36 -0.91 -4.10
C VAL A 109 8.20 0.61 -4.04
N ASP A 110 7.11 1.17 -4.57
CA ASP A 110 6.98 2.61 -4.82
C ASP A 110 6.67 3.32 -3.50
N GLU A 111 7.44 4.36 -3.15
CA GLU A 111 7.39 5.06 -1.86
C GLU A 111 7.68 4.16 -0.63
N THR A 112 7.98 2.88 -0.84
CA THR A 112 8.36 1.91 0.18
C THR A 112 9.86 1.59 0.11
N LEU A 113 10.35 1.05 -1.00
CA LEU A 113 11.78 0.78 -1.24
C LEU A 113 12.42 1.88 -2.09
N LEU A 114 11.73 2.31 -3.14
CA LEU A 114 12.17 3.32 -4.09
C LEU A 114 11.33 4.59 -3.92
N SER A 115 11.98 5.74 -3.81
CA SER A 115 11.29 7.03 -3.71
C SER A 115 10.99 7.58 -5.11
N GLY A 116 9.71 7.78 -5.41
CA GLY A 116 9.20 8.51 -6.56
C GLY A 116 9.22 10.03 -6.36
N LEU A 117 9.73 10.55 -5.23
CA LEU A 117 9.78 11.98 -4.95
C LEU A 117 10.40 12.81 -6.09
N PRO A 118 11.51 12.40 -6.76
CA PRO A 118 12.05 13.15 -7.90
C PRO A 118 11.09 13.24 -9.09
N TYR A 119 10.18 12.28 -9.28
CA TYR A 119 9.10 12.39 -10.26
C TYR A 119 8.08 13.42 -9.78
N TYR A 120 7.54 13.25 -8.58
CA TYR A 120 6.50 14.12 -8.04
C TYR A 120 6.93 15.58 -7.87
N GLU A 121 8.22 15.86 -7.67
CA GLU A 121 8.78 17.22 -7.70
C GLU A 121 8.51 17.96 -9.03
N ARG A 122 8.50 17.23 -10.15
CA ARG A 122 8.21 17.75 -11.49
C ARG A 122 6.73 17.67 -11.87
N HIS A 123 5.92 17.01 -11.05
CA HIS A 123 4.50 16.70 -11.30
C HIS A 123 3.62 17.15 -10.12
N GLY A 124 3.94 18.30 -9.55
CA GLY A 124 3.07 19.00 -8.60
C GLY A 124 2.89 18.33 -7.24
N PHE A 125 3.76 17.41 -6.81
CA PHE A 125 3.68 16.76 -5.50
C PHE A 125 2.30 16.11 -5.22
N GLY A 126 1.70 15.51 -6.25
CA GLY A 126 0.39 14.88 -6.15
C GLY A 126 -0.79 15.84 -6.30
N SER A 127 -0.58 17.13 -6.56
CA SER A 127 -1.68 18.05 -6.91
C SER A 127 -2.20 17.87 -8.34
N GLU A 128 -1.43 17.19 -9.19
CA GLU A 128 -1.80 16.86 -10.57
C GLU A 128 -2.44 15.47 -10.63
N VAL A 129 -3.34 15.25 -11.59
CA VAL A 129 -3.89 13.92 -11.85
C VAL A 129 -2.74 13.01 -12.31
N PHE A 130 -2.62 11.85 -11.68
CA PHE A 130 -1.58 10.88 -12.01
C PHE A 130 -1.63 10.48 -13.48
N ASN A 131 -0.46 10.56 -14.13
CA ASN A 131 -0.26 10.08 -15.49
C ASN A 131 0.66 8.85 -15.46
N GLU A 132 0.04 7.70 -15.77
CA GLU A 132 0.69 6.40 -15.75
C GLU A 132 1.80 6.27 -16.80
N GLU A 133 1.61 6.85 -17.98
CA GLU A 133 2.60 6.80 -19.08
C GLU A 133 3.89 7.52 -18.68
N THR A 134 3.78 8.76 -18.20
CA THR A 134 4.95 9.55 -17.80
C THR A 134 5.65 8.97 -16.57
N PHE A 135 4.90 8.36 -15.65
CA PHE A 135 5.47 7.67 -14.50
C PHE A 135 6.25 6.41 -14.92
N TYR A 136 5.72 5.63 -15.86
CA TYR A 136 6.44 4.46 -16.37
C TYR A 136 7.65 4.83 -17.22
N GLU A 137 7.59 5.91 -18.00
CA GLU A 137 8.77 6.48 -18.67
C GLU A 137 9.85 6.84 -17.65
N TRP A 138 9.49 7.50 -16.54
CA TRP A 138 10.44 7.82 -15.47
C TRP A 138 10.99 6.55 -14.80
N CYS A 139 10.15 5.57 -14.51
CA CYS A 139 10.56 4.28 -13.95
C CYS A 139 11.52 3.53 -14.88
N SER A 140 11.42 3.69 -16.21
CA SER A 140 12.31 3.07 -17.20
C SER A 140 13.76 3.57 -17.10
N LEU A 141 13.99 4.76 -16.51
CA LEU A 141 15.32 5.31 -16.26
C LEU A 141 16.09 4.53 -15.18
N ALA A 142 15.39 3.74 -14.36
CA ALA A 142 15.97 2.84 -13.36
C ALA A 142 16.97 3.51 -12.39
N ASN A 143 16.73 4.78 -12.05
CA ASN A 143 17.60 5.59 -11.20
C ASN A 143 16.89 6.21 -9.98
N ALA A 144 15.72 5.67 -9.63
CA ALA A 144 14.97 6.08 -8.44
C ALA A 144 15.83 5.87 -7.19
N PRO A 145 15.96 6.88 -6.30
CA PRO A 145 16.71 6.73 -5.06
C PRO A 145 16.00 5.77 -4.09
N ALA A 146 16.76 5.15 -3.19
CA ALA A 146 16.17 4.38 -2.09
C ALA A 146 15.40 5.29 -1.12
N VAL A 147 14.35 4.76 -0.50
CA VAL A 147 13.86 5.27 0.78
C VAL A 147 14.89 4.87 1.85
N PRO A 148 15.62 5.82 2.48
CA PRO A 148 16.79 5.48 3.29
C PRO A 148 16.49 4.55 4.47
N ALA A 149 15.41 4.82 5.22
CA ALA A 149 14.98 4.01 6.34
C ALA A 149 14.67 2.55 5.94
N SER A 150 14.05 2.37 4.77
CA SER A 150 13.74 1.05 4.23
C SER A 150 14.98 0.29 3.78
N LEU A 151 15.98 0.98 3.21
CA LEU A 151 17.26 0.35 2.83
C LEU A 151 18.01 -0.20 4.05
N GLU A 152 18.04 0.56 5.14
CA GLU A 152 18.64 0.12 6.40
C GLU A 152 17.88 -1.09 6.98
N LEU A 153 16.54 -1.00 7.09
CA LEU A 153 15.71 -2.12 7.54
C LEU A 153 15.91 -3.36 6.68
N TYR A 154 15.89 -3.22 5.36
CA TYR A 154 16.03 -4.33 4.42
C TYR A 154 17.33 -5.11 4.67
N LYS A 155 18.46 -4.40 4.82
CA LYS A 155 19.77 -5.00 5.10
C LYS A 155 19.82 -5.70 6.46
N GLU A 156 19.23 -5.08 7.49
CA GLU A 156 19.15 -5.70 8.82
C GLU A 156 18.31 -6.98 8.79
N LEU A 157 17.18 -6.99 8.08
CA LEU A 157 16.33 -8.18 7.95
C LEU A 157 17.06 -9.33 7.24
N GLN A 158 17.87 -9.03 6.22
CA GLN A 158 18.72 -10.04 5.58
C GLN A 158 19.74 -10.63 6.55
N GLN A 159 20.40 -9.79 7.38
CA GLN A 159 21.34 -10.26 8.40
C GLN A 159 20.66 -11.12 9.46
N LEU A 160 19.40 -10.84 9.78
CA LEU A 160 18.57 -11.65 10.68
C LEU A 160 18.05 -12.95 10.04
N GLY A 161 18.30 -13.18 8.75
CA GLY A 161 17.93 -14.42 8.06
C GLY A 161 16.50 -14.47 7.51
N PHE A 162 15.81 -13.33 7.44
CA PHE A 162 14.49 -13.28 6.80
C PHE A 162 14.59 -13.50 5.29
N THR A 163 13.63 -14.24 4.75
CA THR A 163 13.46 -14.38 3.30
C THR A 163 12.66 -13.21 2.76
N ILE A 164 13.27 -12.38 1.92
CA ILE A 164 12.61 -11.16 1.43
C ILE A 164 11.84 -11.43 0.14
N PHE A 165 10.59 -11.01 0.12
CA PHE A 165 9.74 -10.93 -1.07
C PHE A 165 9.44 -9.48 -1.40
N ILE A 166 9.49 -9.13 -2.68
CA ILE A 166 9.07 -7.82 -3.17
C ILE A 166 7.79 -8.01 -3.96
N LEU A 167 6.75 -7.25 -3.59
CA LEU A 167 5.40 -7.33 -4.17
C LEU A 167 4.93 -5.94 -4.54
N THR A 168 4.93 -5.63 -5.84
CA THR A 168 4.61 -4.30 -6.36
C THR A 168 3.33 -4.30 -7.19
N GLY A 169 2.71 -3.12 -7.28
CA GLY A 169 1.61 -2.84 -8.20
C GLY A 169 2.06 -2.54 -9.63
N ARG A 170 3.36 -2.44 -9.92
CA ARG A 170 3.90 -2.28 -11.28
C ARG A 170 3.58 -3.48 -12.16
N ASP A 171 3.50 -3.27 -13.47
CA ASP A 171 3.28 -4.33 -14.47
C ASP A 171 4.54 -5.14 -14.78
N GLU A 172 4.35 -6.41 -15.14
CA GLU A 172 5.43 -7.31 -15.60
C GLU A 172 6.25 -6.74 -16.78
N SER A 173 5.65 -5.88 -17.61
CA SER A 173 6.33 -5.22 -18.73
C SER A 173 7.54 -4.35 -18.30
N VAL A 174 7.54 -3.87 -17.04
CA VAL A 174 8.62 -3.04 -16.47
C VAL A 174 9.47 -3.78 -15.44
N ARG A 175 9.46 -5.13 -15.46
CA ARG A 175 10.29 -5.96 -14.57
C ARG A 175 11.77 -5.57 -14.63
N ASN A 176 12.35 -5.51 -15.83
CA ASN A 176 13.79 -5.29 -16.00
C ASN A 176 14.25 -3.93 -15.45
N SER A 177 13.50 -2.86 -15.71
CA SER A 177 13.80 -1.52 -15.17
C SER A 177 13.57 -1.45 -13.66
N THR A 178 12.56 -2.17 -13.13
CA THR A 178 12.32 -2.28 -11.70
C THR A 178 13.47 -2.99 -10.99
N GLU A 179 13.94 -4.14 -11.51
CA GLU A 179 15.09 -4.85 -10.95
C GLU A 179 16.38 -4.02 -11.03
N ALA A 180 16.61 -3.33 -12.15
CA ALA A 180 17.74 -2.43 -12.31
C ALA A 180 17.70 -1.26 -11.30
N GLY A 181 16.53 -0.65 -11.10
CA GLY A 181 16.32 0.42 -10.13
C GLY A 181 16.53 -0.03 -8.69
N LEU A 182 16.00 -1.20 -8.31
CA LEU A 182 16.24 -1.80 -7.00
C LEU A 182 17.74 -2.02 -6.75
N ARG A 183 18.47 -2.58 -7.73
CA ARG A 183 19.92 -2.78 -7.62
C ARG A 183 20.69 -1.48 -7.55
N PHE A 184 20.32 -0.49 -8.36
CA PHE A 184 20.90 0.85 -8.34
C PHE A 184 20.74 1.51 -6.97
N ALA A 185 19.56 1.39 -6.37
CA ALA A 185 19.24 1.90 -5.04
C ALA A 185 19.90 1.10 -3.89
N GLY A 186 20.58 0.00 -4.19
CA GLY A 186 21.34 -0.80 -3.21
C GLY A 186 20.57 -1.96 -2.60
N PHE A 187 19.42 -2.35 -3.16
CA PHE A 187 18.69 -3.56 -2.80
C PHE A 187 19.18 -4.75 -3.64
N SER A 188 19.35 -5.90 -3.01
CA SER A 188 19.75 -7.15 -3.67
C SER A 188 19.19 -8.36 -2.92
N ASP A 189 19.37 -9.55 -3.49
CA ASP A 189 19.12 -10.84 -2.83
C ASP A 189 17.69 -11.03 -2.29
N TRP A 190 16.70 -10.47 -2.97
CA TRP A 190 15.30 -10.85 -2.77
C TRP A 190 15.05 -12.26 -3.33
N LYS A 191 14.13 -13.00 -2.70
CA LYS A 191 13.74 -14.34 -3.12
C LYS A 191 12.92 -14.31 -4.41
N ARG A 192 11.99 -13.36 -4.52
CA ARG A 192 11.13 -13.17 -5.69
C ARG A 192 10.66 -11.71 -5.74
N LEU A 193 10.64 -11.17 -6.96
CA LEU A 193 9.95 -9.93 -7.31
C LEU A 193 8.65 -10.31 -8.03
N ILE A 194 7.52 -9.92 -7.45
CA ILE A 194 6.16 -10.21 -7.91
C ILE A 194 5.55 -8.92 -8.46
N LEU A 195 5.24 -8.90 -9.75
CA LEU A 195 4.58 -7.79 -10.46
C LEU A 195 3.21 -8.26 -10.98
N ARG A 196 2.41 -7.30 -11.46
CA ARG A 196 1.11 -7.58 -12.06
C ARG A 196 1.27 -8.23 -13.42
N ASP A 197 0.63 -9.39 -13.57
CA ASP A 197 0.47 -10.01 -14.87
C ASP A 197 -0.59 -9.26 -15.71
N PRO A 198 -0.58 -9.39 -17.05
CA PRO A 198 -1.64 -8.82 -17.88
C PRO A 198 -3.07 -9.25 -17.47
N SER A 199 -3.21 -10.42 -16.85
CA SER A 199 -4.49 -10.91 -16.31
C SER A 199 -4.96 -10.17 -15.05
N ASP A 200 -4.08 -9.44 -14.36
CA ASP A 200 -4.40 -8.67 -13.17
C ASP A 200 -4.95 -7.27 -13.48
N LYS A 201 -5.12 -6.95 -14.76
CA LYS A 201 -5.64 -5.64 -15.21
C LYS A 201 -7.03 -5.38 -14.63
N GLY A 202 -7.17 -4.25 -13.96
CA GLY A 202 -8.42 -3.84 -13.31
C GLY A 202 -8.71 -4.52 -11.97
N VAL A 203 -7.84 -5.43 -11.51
CA VAL A 203 -7.95 -6.02 -10.16
C VAL A 203 -7.50 -4.99 -9.13
N PRO A 204 -8.35 -4.64 -8.14
CA PRO A 204 -8.01 -3.65 -7.11
C PRO A 204 -6.68 -3.98 -6.39
N PRO A 205 -5.82 -2.99 -6.07
CA PRO A 205 -4.54 -3.19 -5.39
C PRO A 205 -4.64 -4.08 -4.16
N THR A 206 -5.61 -3.81 -3.28
CA THR A 206 -5.85 -4.62 -2.07
C THR A 206 -6.10 -6.09 -2.40
N ILE A 207 -6.90 -6.40 -3.44
CA ILE A 207 -7.24 -7.78 -3.83
C ILE A 207 -6.05 -8.47 -4.48
N TYR A 208 -5.36 -7.80 -5.39
CA TYR A 208 -4.18 -8.36 -6.06
C TYR A 208 -3.06 -8.66 -5.05
N LYS A 209 -2.67 -7.69 -4.19
CA LYS A 209 -1.55 -7.87 -3.26
C LYS A 209 -1.88 -8.90 -2.18
N SER A 210 -3.11 -8.91 -1.65
CA SER A 210 -3.51 -9.97 -0.72
C SER A 210 -3.57 -11.36 -1.38
N GLY A 211 -3.98 -11.43 -2.64
CA GLY A 211 -3.85 -12.58 -3.54
C GLY A 211 -2.45 -13.19 -3.49
N LYS A 212 -1.46 -12.38 -3.85
CA LYS A 212 -0.06 -12.80 -3.92
C LYS A 212 0.52 -13.16 -2.55
N ARG A 213 0.14 -12.46 -1.47
CA ARG A 213 0.55 -12.87 -0.12
C ARG A 213 -0.04 -14.21 0.29
N LYS A 214 -1.29 -14.51 -0.09
CA LYS A 214 -1.91 -15.82 0.16
C LYS A 214 -1.20 -16.94 -0.59
N GLU A 215 -0.77 -16.72 -1.83
CA GLU A 215 0.06 -17.67 -2.57
C GLU A 215 1.36 -17.99 -1.80
N LEU A 216 1.99 -17.00 -1.16
CA LEU A 216 3.16 -17.24 -0.30
C LEU A 216 2.83 -18.09 0.93
N VAL A 217 1.72 -17.77 1.62
CA VAL A 217 1.26 -18.54 2.78
C VAL A 217 0.95 -19.99 2.38
N ASP A 218 0.28 -20.20 1.25
CA ASP A 218 -0.05 -21.53 0.73
C ASP A 218 1.18 -22.32 0.30
N ALA A 219 2.24 -21.62 -0.13
CA ALA A 219 3.55 -22.20 -0.37
C ALA A 219 4.35 -22.50 0.91
N GLY A 220 3.79 -22.24 2.09
CA GLY A 220 4.38 -22.56 3.40
C GLY A 220 5.16 -21.41 4.06
N TYR A 221 5.21 -20.23 3.45
CA TYR A 221 5.89 -19.08 4.05
C TYR A 221 5.11 -18.52 5.23
N ARG A 222 5.84 -18.21 6.31
CA ARG A 222 5.35 -17.47 7.47
C ARG A 222 5.67 -16.00 7.24
N ILE A 223 4.69 -15.23 6.78
CA ILE A 223 4.87 -13.79 6.58
C ILE A 223 4.92 -13.12 7.96
N ARG A 224 6.13 -12.83 8.44
CA ARG A 224 6.36 -12.21 9.76
C ARG A 224 6.12 -10.72 9.70
N GLY A 225 6.66 -10.06 8.68
CA GLY A 225 6.51 -8.62 8.47
C GLY A 225 6.04 -8.30 7.05
N ASN A 226 5.31 -7.19 6.92
CA ASN A 226 4.93 -6.61 5.65
C ASN A 226 5.05 -5.09 5.73
N SER A 227 5.84 -4.48 4.84
CA SER A 227 6.11 -3.05 4.80
C SER A 227 5.57 -2.46 3.49
N GLY A 228 4.79 -1.39 3.59
CA GLY A 228 4.18 -0.72 2.44
C GLY A 228 3.75 0.70 2.80
N ASP A 229 3.64 1.57 1.81
CA ASP A 229 3.25 2.97 1.97
C ASP A 229 1.74 3.17 1.78
N GLN A 230 1.01 2.16 1.31
CA GLN A 230 -0.45 2.17 1.17
C GLN A 230 -1.10 1.12 2.07
N TRP A 231 -2.32 1.42 2.53
CA TRP A 231 -3.11 0.42 3.25
C TRP A 231 -3.48 -0.78 2.37
N SER A 232 -3.57 -0.60 1.05
CA SER A 232 -3.74 -1.69 0.08
C SER A 232 -2.62 -2.73 0.11
N ASP A 233 -1.43 -2.35 0.58
CA ASP A 233 -0.28 -3.25 0.67
C ASP A 233 -0.38 -4.18 1.89
N LEU A 234 -1.14 -3.75 2.90
CA LEU A 234 -1.12 -4.30 4.24
C LEU A 234 -2.42 -5.05 4.60
N LEU A 235 -3.53 -4.68 3.96
CA LEU A 235 -4.87 -5.19 4.23
C LEU A 235 -5.30 -6.30 3.27
N GLY A 236 -6.47 -6.88 3.54
CA GLY A 236 -7.05 -8.00 2.79
C GLY A 236 -6.75 -9.34 3.47
N PHE A 237 -6.40 -10.35 2.70
CA PHE A 237 -6.04 -11.69 3.18
C PHE A 237 -4.52 -11.94 3.07
N GLY A 238 -4.03 -13.06 3.64
CA GLY A 238 -2.59 -13.31 3.75
C GLY A 238 -1.85 -12.20 4.52
N ILE A 239 -2.47 -11.68 5.58
CA ILE A 239 -1.90 -10.60 6.40
C ILE A 239 -0.66 -11.15 7.13
N ALA A 240 0.38 -10.32 7.21
CA ALA A 240 1.56 -10.63 8.00
C ALA A 240 1.25 -10.72 9.50
N GLN A 241 2.14 -11.34 10.26
CA GLN A 241 2.06 -11.28 11.73
C GLN A 241 2.10 -9.82 12.24
N ARG A 242 2.84 -8.93 11.57
CA ARG A 242 2.77 -7.48 11.79
C ARG A 242 2.97 -6.71 10.48
N SER A 243 2.16 -5.69 10.27
CA SER A 243 2.25 -4.77 9.14
C SER A 243 2.83 -3.41 9.56
N PHE A 244 3.58 -2.77 8.67
CA PHE A 244 4.27 -1.50 8.89
C PHE A 244 3.95 -0.52 7.76
N LYS A 245 3.18 0.51 8.08
CA LYS A 245 2.76 1.56 7.14
C LYS A 245 3.80 2.67 7.08
N LEU A 246 4.45 2.86 5.94
CA LEU A 246 5.26 4.03 5.66
C LEU A 246 4.38 5.23 5.33
N PRO A 247 4.82 6.46 5.65
CA PRO A 247 4.06 7.66 5.29
C PRO A 247 4.06 7.91 3.79
N ASN A 248 2.93 8.31 3.23
CA ASN A 248 2.84 8.78 1.85
C ASN A 248 1.66 9.75 1.67
N LEU A 249 1.98 10.97 1.24
CA LEU A 249 1.00 12.02 0.94
C LEU A 249 0.94 12.40 -0.55
N LEU A 250 1.69 11.71 -1.41
CA LEU A 250 1.77 12.00 -2.84
C LEU A 250 0.59 11.42 -3.62
N TYR A 251 0.06 10.27 -3.17
CA TYR A 251 -1.08 9.61 -3.82
C TYR A 251 -1.79 8.64 -2.85
N TYR A 252 -2.96 8.17 -3.29
CA TYR A 252 -3.74 7.15 -2.58
C TYR A 252 -4.16 6.02 -3.51
N LEU A 253 -3.98 4.79 -3.04
CA LEU A 253 -4.47 3.58 -3.70
C LEU A 253 -5.45 2.84 -2.77
N PRO A 254 -6.72 2.66 -3.18
CA PRO A 254 -7.72 1.93 -2.39
C PRO A 254 -7.49 0.40 -2.36
#